data_AF-A0A8H7G597-F1
#
_entry.id   AF-A0A8H7G597-F1
#
_cell.length_a   1.000
_cell.length_b   1.000
_cell.length_c   1.000
_cell.angle_alpha   90.00
_cell.angle_beta   90.00
_cell.angle_gamma   90.00
#
_symmetry.space_group_name_H-M   'P 1'
#
loop_
_entity.id
_entity.type
_entity.pdbx_description
1 polymer ?
#
loop_
_entity_poly.entity_id
_entity_poly.type
_entity_poly.pdbx_seq_one_letter_code
_entity_poly.pdbx_strand_id
1 'polypeptide(L)'
;MPYIPSFNLHRVVVRIRADGRFGNQDYTLAPQVYCDEYEHRVLIRTRQSCADDRMSCMWRTPTKEDFKPIKSSVFADLGRFDAAWLKDLDELTMAVRCRAYDIVHRYPKADLGKMERAVINMRHGIMRLRYNPYTFKDLVLDVAQTQRLYLDALAHCEYIEDSWLPLSANVGPVSRKVHSHRMGAWTTDPSSVQKLHRAGIPVYFVRPTASIDEKCRILHVQTVRQIDHSIVHEDWEAGQIATPFPTRYDGVPSERLHAALSEENRYRDLELYFLDVDAATERLLTPVGPKAQVAYKGSRKFNKDNKPKKLRAGMKLQMTMPTRDKWVELVGNFLPDTVPTWSSAFATVDRTVRLASPPSKSVTGYRFPDPGMIVFSEGRRERNIFNWLAVREATIRKACNEASSNYAIPLGTSNELWRLYIGTDFMDSNSVASTAAQHSGVVVPHSANSTRRQLLLDIFGRPPDTQHVRDMEWYGHKIEWGTFFLHDSLLVREILWDLHQWSFQYDLIAIDRYLAPDMWSRGPSARYRLIEAIFGGNDGLTVPRPDVDFGLASINPAERKTAYSSLFNLMQGWEDNSLASIDDSDELQVACAYCRIFSKTMGRPPILPKIVPKGHNFQGTFPYRRS
;
A
#
# COMPACT_ATOMS: atom_id res chain seq x y z
N MET A 1 0.99 7.14 41.86
CA MET A 1 0.88 6.12 40.80
C MET A 1 1.40 4.80 41.34
N PRO A 2 0.88 3.65 40.86
CA PRO A 2 1.21 2.35 41.43
C PRO A 2 2.57 1.79 40.98
N TYR A 3 3.27 2.42 40.03
CA TYR A 3 4.60 1.97 39.57
C TYR A 3 5.45 3.13 39.03
N ILE A 4 6.77 2.89 38.92
CA ILE A 4 7.75 3.75 38.24
C ILE A 4 8.22 3.02 36.97
N PRO A 5 8.00 3.57 35.76
CA PRO A 5 8.49 2.99 34.50
C PRO A 5 10.02 3.04 34.42
N SER A 6 10.59 2.15 33.61
CA SER A 6 12.00 2.24 33.23
C SER A 6 12.19 3.33 32.18
N PHE A 7 13.03 4.33 32.47
CA PHE A 7 13.37 5.40 31.53
C PHE A 7 14.75 5.17 30.94
N ASN A 8 14.86 5.19 29.61
CA ASN A 8 16.17 5.26 28.96
C ASN A 8 16.52 6.73 28.71
N LEU A 9 17.39 7.29 29.54
CA LEU A 9 17.81 8.70 29.46
C LEU A 9 18.97 8.94 28.48
N HIS A 10 19.60 7.85 28.02
CA HIS A 10 20.78 7.87 27.15
C HIS A 10 20.41 7.48 25.72
N ARG A 11 21.41 7.23 24.89
CA ARG A 11 21.25 6.72 23.52
C ARG A 11 20.40 5.45 23.52
N VAL A 12 19.34 5.46 22.71
CA VAL A 12 18.43 4.34 22.45
C VAL A 12 18.53 3.92 20.99
N VAL A 13 18.50 2.61 20.78
CA VAL A 13 18.36 2.01 19.45
C VAL A 13 16.97 1.42 19.34
N VAL A 14 16.18 1.95 18.42
CA VAL A 14 14.79 1.55 18.19
C VAL A 14 14.71 0.68 16.94
N ARG A 15 14.10 -0.48 17.13
CA ARG A 15 13.75 -1.43 16.08
C ARG A 15 12.48 -2.15 16.48
N ILE A 16 11.82 -2.71 15.48
CA ILE A 16 10.61 -3.49 15.68
C ILE A 16 10.98 -4.84 16.33
N ARG A 17 10.14 -5.30 17.27
CA ARG A 17 10.26 -6.55 18.03
C ARG A 17 9.35 -7.63 17.45
N ALA A 18 9.43 -8.84 18.00
CA ALA A 18 8.68 -10.00 17.51
C ALA A 18 7.15 -9.79 17.47
N ASP A 19 6.62 -8.87 18.27
CA ASP A 19 5.18 -8.52 18.31
C ASP A 19 4.80 -7.34 17.40
N GLY A 20 5.72 -6.84 16.59
CA GLY A 20 5.51 -5.70 15.69
C GLY A 20 5.61 -4.32 16.37
N ARG A 21 5.89 -4.27 17.68
CA ARG A 21 6.01 -3.03 18.47
C ARG A 21 7.46 -2.65 18.70
N PHE A 22 7.69 -1.53 19.38
CA PHE A 22 9.03 -0.98 19.63
C PHE A 22 9.59 -1.27 21.03
N GLY A 23 9.05 -2.25 21.74
CA GLY A 23 9.44 -2.55 23.13
C GLY A 23 9.19 -1.36 24.07
N ASN A 24 10.17 -1.02 24.91
CA ASN A 24 10.06 0.08 25.90
C ASN A 24 9.92 1.48 25.27
N GLN A 25 10.19 1.60 23.97
CA GLN A 25 10.18 2.85 23.23
C GLN A 25 8.86 3.03 22.48
N ASP A 26 7.97 2.04 22.53
CA ASP A 26 6.63 2.19 21.99
C ASP A 26 5.78 3.05 22.91
N TYR A 27 5.35 4.22 22.40
CA TYR A 27 4.53 5.18 23.14
C TYR A 27 3.14 4.65 23.50
N THR A 28 2.72 3.51 22.93
CA THR A 28 1.45 2.84 23.26
C THR A 28 1.57 1.86 24.42
N LEU A 29 2.80 1.50 24.81
CA LEU A 29 3.09 0.53 25.87
C LEU A 29 3.71 1.19 27.11
N ALA A 30 4.55 2.21 26.91
CA ALA A 30 5.28 2.85 28.00
C ALA A 30 5.34 4.38 27.84
N PRO A 31 5.39 5.14 28.96
CA PRO A 31 5.56 6.60 28.91
C PRO A 31 6.88 7.00 28.23
N GLN A 32 6.80 7.92 27.27
CA GLN A 32 7.96 8.45 26.55
C GLN A 32 8.34 9.86 27.04
N VAL A 33 9.45 10.38 26.52
CA VAL A 33 9.86 11.76 26.77
C VAL A 33 8.75 12.71 26.30
N TYR A 34 8.45 13.75 27.09
CA TYR A 34 7.50 14.77 26.66
C TYR A 34 8.08 15.58 25.49
N CYS A 35 7.24 15.85 24.49
CA CYS A 35 7.60 16.62 23.31
C CYS A 35 6.40 17.47 22.88
N ASP A 36 6.60 18.79 22.73
CA ASP A 36 5.52 19.71 22.37
C ASP A 36 4.93 19.42 20.98
N GLU A 37 5.75 18.96 20.02
CA GLU A 37 5.26 18.62 18.68
C GLU A 37 4.28 17.42 18.68
N TYR A 38 4.39 16.56 19.70
CA TYR A 38 3.57 15.36 19.92
C TYR A 38 2.84 15.40 21.27
N GLU A 39 2.38 16.58 21.67
CA GLU A 39 1.79 16.82 22.99
C GLU A 39 0.56 15.96 23.29
N HIS A 40 -0.19 15.51 22.28
CA HIS A 40 -1.35 14.63 22.45
C HIS A 40 -0.97 13.24 22.95
N ARG A 41 0.27 12.77 22.74
CA ARG A 41 0.68 11.40 23.09
C ARG A 41 0.59 11.08 24.58
N VAL A 42 0.65 12.10 25.44
CA VAL A 42 0.45 11.91 26.88
C VAL A 42 -0.95 11.39 27.22
N LEU A 43 -1.92 11.58 26.32
CA LEU A 43 -3.31 11.13 26.46
C LEU A 43 -3.55 9.71 25.95
N ILE A 44 -2.55 9.05 25.37
CA ILE A 44 -2.70 7.67 24.92
C ILE A 44 -3.21 6.80 26.07
N ARG A 45 -4.20 5.97 25.79
CA ARG A 45 -4.80 5.08 26.78
C ARG A 45 -3.82 3.97 27.16
N THR A 46 -3.79 3.61 28.43
CA THR A 46 -2.99 2.47 28.89
C THR A 46 -3.77 1.16 28.71
N ARG A 47 -3.10 0.01 28.58
CA ARG A 47 -3.80 -1.29 28.58
C ARG A 47 -4.70 -1.49 29.81
N GLN A 48 -4.26 -0.98 30.97
CA GLN A 48 -5.00 -1.05 32.23
C GLN A 48 -6.19 -0.08 32.31
N SER A 49 -6.34 0.83 31.35
CA SER A 49 -7.52 1.70 31.22
C SER A 49 -8.79 0.95 30.82
N CYS A 50 -8.64 -0.26 30.26
CA CYS A 50 -9.74 -1.10 29.81
C CYS A 50 -10.52 -1.69 31.00
N ALA A 51 -11.40 -0.88 31.59
CA ALA A 51 -12.65 -1.42 32.14
C ALA A 51 -13.64 -1.78 31.00
N ASP A 52 -13.40 -1.26 29.79
CA ASP A 52 -14.12 -1.57 28.57
C ASP A 52 -13.46 -2.75 27.85
N ASP A 53 -14.09 -3.92 27.91
CA ASP A 53 -13.64 -5.16 27.27
C ASP A 53 -13.40 -4.99 25.76
N ARG A 54 -14.08 -4.01 25.12
CA ARG A 54 -14.05 -3.79 23.68
C ARG A 54 -12.70 -3.31 23.15
N MET A 55 -11.96 -2.51 23.92
CA MET A 55 -10.66 -1.98 23.47
C MET A 55 -9.49 -2.95 23.69
N SER A 56 -9.72 -4.11 24.32
CA SER A 56 -8.68 -5.11 24.59
C SER A 56 -7.93 -5.56 23.33
N CYS A 57 -8.64 -5.58 22.19
CA CYS A 57 -8.13 -5.93 20.87
C CYS A 57 -7.01 -4.97 20.37
N MET A 58 -6.88 -3.77 20.95
CA MET A 58 -5.84 -2.79 20.61
C MET A 58 -4.45 -3.11 21.19
N TRP A 59 -4.37 -4.04 22.14
CA TRP A 59 -3.10 -4.48 22.75
C TRP A 59 -2.82 -5.98 22.55
N ARG A 60 -3.66 -6.68 21.79
CA ARG A 60 -3.46 -8.10 21.45
C ARG A 60 -2.48 -8.22 20.28
N THR A 61 -1.61 -9.22 20.32
CA THR A 61 -0.70 -9.58 19.21
C THR A 61 -1.31 -10.72 18.40
N PRO A 62 -1.30 -10.68 17.06
CA PRO A 62 -1.78 -11.77 16.23
C PRO A 62 -1.02 -13.08 16.48
N THR A 63 -1.77 -14.18 16.49
CA THR A 63 -1.23 -15.54 16.53
C THR A 63 -1.46 -16.22 15.19
N LYS A 64 -0.89 -17.42 14.99
CA LYS A 64 -1.12 -18.20 13.76
C LYS A 64 -2.59 -18.56 13.54
N GLU A 65 -3.41 -18.58 14.59
CA GLU A 65 -4.86 -18.84 14.47
C GLU A 65 -5.61 -17.67 13.84
N ASP A 66 -5.10 -16.45 14.02
CA ASP A 66 -5.65 -15.20 13.48
C ASP A 66 -5.23 -14.97 12.02
N PHE A 67 -4.34 -15.82 11.49
CA PHE A 67 -3.85 -15.79 10.13
C PHE A 67 -4.58 -16.86 9.30
N LYS A 68 -5.32 -16.45 8.27
CA LYS A 68 -6.07 -17.36 7.39
C LYS A 68 -5.33 -17.53 6.06
N PRO A 69 -4.64 -18.66 5.82
CA PRO A 69 -3.89 -18.88 4.59
C PRO A 69 -4.77 -18.80 3.35
N ILE A 70 -4.24 -18.22 2.26
CA ILE A 70 -4.91 -18.16 0.97
C ILE A 70 -4.60 -19.45 0.21
N LYS A 71 -5.58 -20.35 0.12
CA LYS A 71 -5.44 -21.65 -0.53
C LYS A 71 -5.12 -21.56 -2.03
N SER A 72 -5.56 -20.49 -2.69
CA SER A 72 -5.46 -20.30 -4.14
C SER A 72 -4.18 -19.59 -4.61
N SER A 73 -3.26 -19.27 -3.69
CA SER A 73 -2.00 -18.63 -4.04
C SER A 73 -0.90 -19.65 -4.28
N VAL A 74 -0.02 -19.38 -5.24
CA VAL A 74 1.26 -20.11 -5.41
C VAL A 74 2.23 -19.85 -4.25
N PHE A 75 1.96 -18.85 -3.42
CA PHE A 75 2.74 -18.51 -2.23
C PHE A 75 2.01 -19.03 -1.00
N ALA A 76 2.43 -20.20 -0.50
CA ALA A 76 1.76 -20.92 0.59
C ALA A 76 1.78 -20.20 1.94
N ASP A 77 2.63 -19.18 2.07
CA ASP A 77 2.81 -18.37 3.27
C ASP A 77 2.01 -17.06 3.25
N LEU A 78 1.20 -16.82 2.20
CA LEU A 78 0.28 -15.69 2.13
C LEU A 78 -1.08 -16.03 2.77
N GLY A 79 -1.64 -15.06 3.47
CA GLY A 79 -2.91 -15.19 4.16
C GLY A 79 -3.58 -13.85 4.41
N ARG A 80 -4.79 -13.90 4.97
CA ARG A 80 -5.60 -12.75 5.35
C ARG A 80 -5.78 -12.70 6.86
N PHE A 81 -6.08 -11.50 7.35
CA PHE A 81 -6.41 -11.30 8.75
C PHE A 81 -7.79 -11.89 9.09
N ASP A 82 -7.96 -12.36 10.33
CA ASP A 82 -9.22 -12.88 10.83
C ASP A 82 -10.35 -11.83 10.72
N ALA A 83 -11.48 -12.26 10.13
CA ALA A 83 -12.60 -11.36 9.83
C ALA A 83 -13.37 -10.92 11.08
N ALA A 84 -13.41 -11.74 12.14
CA ALA A 84 -14.10 -11.38 13.37
C ALA A 84 -13.31 -10.30 14.12
N TRP A 85 -12.01 -10.49 14.28
CA TRP A 85 -11.17 -9.47 14.90
C TRP A 85 -11.10 -8.18 14.04
N LEU A 86 -11.03 -8.31 12.72
CA LEU A 86 -11.09 -7.13 11.84
C LEU A 86 -12.37 -6.31 12.06
N LYS A 87 -13.51 -6.97 12.31
CA LYS A 87 -14.78 -6.29 12.58
C LYS A 87 -14.69 -5.47 13.87
N ASP A 88 -14.12 -6.03 14.94
CA ASP A 88 -13.95 -5.31 16.22
C ASP A 88 -13.07 -4.07 16.06
N LEU A 89 -11.98 -4.18 15.29
CA LEU A 89 -11.12 -3.02 14.99
C LEU A 89 -11.85 -1.97 14.14
N ASP A 90 -12.64 -2.39 13.15
CA ASP A 90 -13.39 -1.49 12.28
C ASP A 90 -14.44 -0.70 13.07
N GLU A 91 -15.19 -1.35 13.97
CA GLU A 91 -16.16 -0.68 14.85
C GLU A 91 -15.53 0.42 15.70
N LEU A 92 -14.37 0.14 16.30
CA LEU A 92 -13.62 1.12 17.10
C LEU A 92 -13.14 2.30 16.25
N THR A 93 -12.60 2.01 15.06
CA THR A 93 -12.08 3.06 14.18
C THR A 93 -13.21 3.91 13.58
N MET A 94 -14.38 3.33 13.32
CA MET A 94 -15.57 4.10 12.94
C MET A 94 -16.00 5.05 14.06
N ALA A 95 -15.98 4.62 15.32
CA ALA A 95 -16.29 5.50 16.45
C ALA A 95 -15.35 6.72 16.51
N VAL A 96 -14.04 6.53 16.28
CA VAL A 96 -13.07 7.64 16.22
C VAL A 96 -13.33 8.55 15.02
N ARG A 97 -13.68 8.00 13.85
CA ARG A 97 -14.05 8.80 12.67
C ARG A 97 -15.28 9.67 12.92
N CYS A 98 -16.31 9.12 13.54
CA CYS A 98 -17.51 9.88 13.92
C CYS A 98 -17.16 11.03 14.88
N ARG A 99 -16.33 10.76 15.91
CA ARG A 99 -15.85 11.81 16.82
C ARG A 99 -15.07 12.90 16.08
N ALA A 100 -14.15 12.52 15.21
CA ALA A 100 -13.38 13.48 14.41
C ALA A 100 -14.27 14.36 13.53
N TYR A 101 -15.31 13.77 12.91
CA TYR A 101 -16.30 14.52 12.13
C TYR A 101 -17.05 15.55 12.99
N ASP A 102 -17.49 15.16 14.19
CA ASP A 102 -18.15 16.06 15.12
C ASP A 102 -17.24 17.20 15.58
N ILE A 103 -15.95 16.93 15.79
CA ILE A 103 -14.93 17.93 16.16
C ILE A 103 -14.76 18.96 15.04
N VAL A 104 -14.62 18.51 13.79
CA VAL A 104 -14.47 19.41 12.63
C VAL A 104 -15.65 20.37 12.52
N HIS A 105 -16.88 19.87 12.73
CA HIS A 105 -18.08 20.71 12.69
C HIS A 105 -18.23 21.64 13.89
N ARG A 106 -17.77 21.21 15.07
CA ARG A 106 -17.80 22.03 16.27
C ARG A 106 -16.77 23.16 16.23
N TYR A 107 -15.63 22.96 15.56
CA TYR A 107 -14.51 23.90 15.51
C TYR A 107 -14.04 24.20 14.07
N PRO A 108 -14.89 24.78 13.20
CA PRO A 108 -14.59 24.94 11.77
C PRO A 108 -13.44 25.89 11.43
N LYS A 109 -12.95 26.67 12.41
CA LYS A 109 -11.84 27.62 12.26
C LYS A 109 -10.55 27.17 12.96
N ALA A 110 -10.57 26.03 13.65
CA ALA A 110 -9.37 25.51 14.33
C ALA A 110 -8.43 24.84 13.32
N ASP A 111 -7.13 24.88 13.57
CA ASP A 111 -6.17 24.06 12.83
C ASP A 111 -6.25 22.62 13.32
N LEU A 112 -6.94 21.78 12.54
CA LEU A 112 -7.18 20.37 12.83
C LEU A 112 -6.34 19.43 11.96
N GLY A 113 -5.38 19.96 11.19
CA GLY A 113 -4.67 19.19 10.16
C GLY A 113 -3.91 17.98 10.70
N LYS A 114 -3.35 18.07 11.91
CA LYS A 114 -2.68 16.93 12.59
C LYS A 114 -3.69 15.80 12.92
N MET A 115 -4.86 16.15 13.46
CA MET A 115 -5.92 15.18 13.80
C MET A 115 -6.49 14.54 12.54
N GLU A 116 -6.85 15.33 11.53
CA GLU A 116 -7.42 14.81 10.29
C GLU A 116 -6.46 13.81 9.63
N ARG A 117 -5.16 14.14 9.59
CA ARG A 117 -4.13 13.23 9.07
C ARG A 117 -4.03 11.95 9.88
N ALA A 118 -4.08 12.01 11.21
CA ALA A 118 -4.04 10.82 12.06
C ALA A 118 -5.24 9.89 11.80
N VAL A 119 -6.44 10.47 11.68
CA VAL A 119 -7.69 9.73 11.39
C VAL A 119 -7.66 9.09 9.99
N ILE A 120 -7.11 9.78 8.99
CA ILE A 120 -6.92 9.24 7.64
C ILE A 120 -5.94 8.06 7.67
N ASN A 121 -4.77 8.22 8.31
CA ASN A 121 -3.79 7.15 8.39
C ASN A 121 -4.34 5.92 9.13
N MET A 122 -5.08 6.12 10.22
CA MET A 122 -5.79 5.06 10.94
C MET A 122 -6.75 4.31 10.01
N ARG A 123 -7.55 5.03 9.21
CA ARG A 123 -8.46 4.45 8.24
C ARG A 123 -7.72 3.60 7.21
N HIS A 124 -6.62 4.11 6.65
CA HIS A 124 -5.78 3.36 5.70
C HIS A 124 -5.23 2.08 6.33
N GLY A 125 -4.84 2.11 7.61
CA GLY A 125 -4.43 0.91 8.35
C GLY A 125 -5.48 -0.21 8.33
N ILE A 126 -6.74 0.12 8.64
CA ILE A 126 -7.83 -0.86 8.63
C ILE A 126 -8.15 -1.37 7.22
N MET A 127 -8.14 -0.50 6.23
CA MET A 127 -8.42 -0.90 4.85
C MET A 127 -7.34 -1.83 4.31
N ARG A 128 -6.06 -1.59 4.64
CA ARG A 128 -4.98 -2.54 4.35
C ARG A 128 -5.26 -3.90 5.00
N LEU A 129 -5.53 -3.95 6.31
CA LEU A 129 -5.82 -5.20 7.01
C LEU A 129 -7.01 -5.97 6.42
N ARG A 130 -8.01 -5.25 5.88
CA ARG A 130 -9.20 -5.82 5.27
C ARG A 130 -8.91 -6.46 3.91
N TYR A 131 -8.19 -5.78 3.04
CA TYR A 131 -8.14 -6.15 1.62
C TYR A 131 -6.80 -6.71 1.17
N ASN A 132 -5.70 -6.44 1.88
CA ASN A 132 -4.39 -6.93 1.49
C ASN A 132 -4.14 -8.36 1.97
N PRO A 133 -3.37 -9.15 1.21
CA PRO A 133 -2.77 -10.38 1.69
C PRO A 133 -1.44 -10.08 2.40
N TYR A 134 -1.06 -10.94 3.33
CA TYR A 134 0.09 -10.78 4.20
C TYR A 134 0.88 -12.08 4.33
N THR A 135 2.19 -12.00 4.55
CA THR A 135 2.88 -13.06 5.29
C THR A 135 2.49 -12.94 6.77
N PHE A 136 2.66 -14.01 7.56
CA PHE A 136 2.36 -13.91 9.00
C PHE A 136 3.18 -12.80 9.69
N LYS A 137 4.45 -12.65 9.31
CA LYS A 137 5.35 -11.60 9.81
C LYS A 137 4.78 -10.21 9.54
N ASP A 138 4.36 -9.95 8.30
CA ASP A 138 3.81 -8.64 7.93
C ASP A 138 2.44 -8.36 8.54
N LEU A 139 1.64 -9.40 8.75
CA LEU A 139 0.37 -9.25 9.44
C LEU A 139 0.59 -8.72 10.86
N VAL A 140 1.55 -9.30 11.60
CA VAL A 140 1.91 -8.83 12.94
C VAL A 140 2.35 -7.36 12.90
N LEU A 141 3.15 -6.97 11.91
CA LEU A 141 3.58 -5.58 11.71
C LEU A 141 2.43 -4.62 11.46
N ASP A 142 1.54 -4.94 10.52
CA ASP A 142 0.46 -4.01 10.10
C ASP A 142 -0.65 -3.94 11.15
N VAL A 143 -0.90 -5.02 11.90
CA VAL A 143 -1.80 -4.99 13.06
C VAL A 143 -1.22 -4.07 14.13
N ALA A 144 0.05 -4.24 14.52
CA ALA A 144 0.68 -3.37 15.51
C ALA A 144 0.71 -1.90 15.06
N GLN A 145 0.96 -1.64 13.77
CA GLN A 145 0.89 -0.30 13.20
C GLN A 145 -0.53 0.27 13.24
N THR A 146 -1.54 -0.50 12.86
CA THR A 146 -2.94 -0.05 12.85
C THR A 146 -3.44 0.25 14.25
N GLN A 147 -3.09 -0.58 15.24
CA GLN A 147 -3.37 -0.33 16.66
C GLN A 147 -2.72 1.00 17.12
N ARG A 148 -1.47 1.23 16.73
CA ARG A 148 -0.76 2.48 17.05
C ARG A 148 -1.42 3.70 16.42
N LEU A 149 -1.79 3.62 15.14
CA LEU A 149 -2.47 4.70 14.42
C LEU A 149 -3.84 5.00 15.05
N TYR A 150 -4.58 3.97 15.47
CA TYR A 150 -5.82 4.13 16.19
C TYR A 150 -5.64 4.88 17.52
N LEU A 151 -4.70 4.43 18.36
CA LEU A 151 -4.45 5.05 19.66
C LEU A 151 -3.97 6.50 19.53
N ASP A 152 -3.17 6.79 18.50
CA ASP A 152 -2.69 8.14 18.19
C ASP A 152 -3.83 9.06 17.71
N ALA A 153 -4.70 8.57 16.80
CA ALA A 153 -5.87 9.31 16.33
C ALA A 153 -6.90 9.57 17.46
N LEU A 154 -7.13 8.58 18.31
CA LEU A 154 -7.98 8.72 19.49
C LEU A 154 -7.44 9.78 20.45
N ALA A 155 -6.13 9.73 20.74
CA ALA A 155 -5.47 10.71 21.60
C ALA A 155 -5.57 12.14 21.02
N HIS A 156 -5.45 12.30 19.70
CA HIS A 156 -5.69 13.59 19.04
C HIS A 156 -7.14 14.09 19.20
N CYS A 157 -8.15 13.24 19.03
CA CYS A 157 -9.54 13.64 19.23
C CYS A 157 -9.78 14.09 20.67
N GLU A 158 -9.31 13.31 21.65
CA GLU A 158 -9.45 13.62 23.08
C GLU A 158 -8.68 14.88 23.45
N TYR A 159 -7.51 15.12 22.85
CA TYR A 159 -6.73 16.34 23.07
C TYR A 159 -7.52 17.62 22.75
N ILE A 160 -8.27 17.61 21.65
CA ILE A 160 -9.08 18.74 21.20
C ILE A 160 -10.34 18.87 22.04
N GLU A 161 -11.06 17.77 22.26
CA GLU A 161 -12.32 17.76 23.02
C GLU A 161 -12.14 18.15 24.49
N ASP A 162 -11.10 17.62 25.13
CA ASP A 162 -10.80 17.91 26.55
C ASP A 162 -10.25 19.34 26.72
N SER A 163 -10.07 20.11 25.64
CA SER A 163 -9.58 21.50 25.67
C SER A 163 -8.28 21.62 26.47
N TRP A 164 -7.30 20.76 26.17
CA TRP A 164 -6.07 20.64 26.95
C TRP A 164 -5.27 21.95 27.08
N LEU A 165 -5.20 22.74 26.01
CA LEU A 165 -4.52 24.03 25.99
C LEU A 165 -5.04 24.97 27.10
N PRO A 166 -6.36 25.27 27.20
CA PRO A 166 -6.95 26.01 28.32
C PRO A 166 -6.72 25.38 29.71
N LEU A 167 -6.76 24.05 29.83
CA LEU A 167 -6.59 23.35 31.10
C LEU A 167 -5.19 23.50 31.69
N SER A 168 -4.20 23.55 30.81
CA SER A 168 -2.79 23.71 31.16
C SER A 168 -2.41 25.16 31.55
N ALA A 169 -3.21 26.14 31.11
CA ALA A 169 -3.00 27.57 31.33
C ALA A 169 -3.75 28.12 32.57
N ASN A 170 -4.68 27.37 33.17
CA ASN A 170 -5.45 27.82 34.33
C ASN A 170 -4.58 27.94 35.61
N VAL A 171 -4.69 29.09 36.29
CA VAL A 171 -3.86 29.52 37.44
C VAL A 171 -4.44 29.05 38.79
N GLY A 172 -5.39 28.11 38.79
CA GLY A 172 -6.01 27.61 40.02
C GLY A 172 -5.07 26.70 40.85
N PRO A 173 -5.09 26.76 42.19
CA PRO A 173 -4.19 25.99 43.07
C PRO A 173 -4.54 24.50 43.19
N VAL A 174 -5.62 24.03 42.55
CA VAL A 174 -6.13 22.67 42.73
C VAL A 174 -5.63 21.77 41.60
N SER A 175 -4.64 20.92 41.90
CA SER A 175 -4.25 19.81 41.02
C SER A 175 -5.44 18.86 40.84
N ARG A 176 -5.73 18.50 39.59
CA ARG A 176 -6.81 17.56 39.25
C ARG A 176 -6.45 16.15 39.68
N LYS A 177 -7.48 15.33 39.98
CA LYS A 177 -7.30 13.89 40.22
C LYS A 177 -6.58 13.27 39.03
N VAL A 178 -5.52 12.51 39.31
CA VAL A 178 -4.69 11.89 38.27
C VAL A 178 -5.53 10.92 37.44
N HIS A 179 -5.52 11.12 36.12
CA HIS A 179 -6.13 10.24 35.13
C HIS A 179 -5.24 9.01 34.92
N SER A 180 -5.33 8.02 35.83
CA SER A 180 -4.49 6.81 35.81
C SER A 180 -4.65 5.92 34.57
N HIS A 181 -5.68 6.17 33.77
CA HIS A 181 -5.94 5.49 32.50
C HIS A 181 -5.17 6.08 31.30
N ARG A 182 -4.45 7.19 31.49
CA ARG A 182 -3.62 7.86 30.50
C ARG A 182 -2.15 7.47 30.67
N MET A 183 -1.41 7.40 29.57
CA MET A 183 -0.01 6.98 29.55
C MET A 183 0.89 7.98 30.26
N GLY A 184 0.68 9.28 29.99
CA GLY A 184 1.55 10.33 30.47
C GLY A 184 2.92 10.36 29.80
N ALA A 185 3.86 11.04 30.44
CA ALA A 185 5.22 11.21 29.93
C ALA A 185 6.24 11.43 31.05
N TRP A 186 7.52 11.35 30.72
CA TRP A 186 8.61 11.80 31.57
C TRP A 186 9.31 13.02 30.97
N THR A 187 9.90 13.87 31.80
CA THR A 187 10.62 15.06 31.34
C THR A 187 11.63 15.53 32.38
N THR A 188 12.66 16.24 31.92
CA THR A 188 13.62 16.96 32.75
C THR A 188 13.27 18.45 32.89
N ASP A 189 12.26 18.94 32.18
CA ASP A 189 11.80 20.34 32.25
C ASP A 189 10.73 20.53 33.33
N PRO A 190 10.99 21.34 34.38
CA PRO A 190 10.03 21.61 35.44
C PRO A 190 8.72 22.24 34.94
N SER A 191 8.76 23.03 33.86
CA SER A 191 7.58 23.74 33.33
C SER A 191 6.57 22.74 32.77
N SER A 192 7.06 21.79 31.97
CA SER A 192 6.29 20.66 31.45
C SER A 192 5.71 19.78 32.56
N VAL A 193 6.46 19.53 33.65
CA VAL A 193 5.95 18.80 34.81
C VAL A 193 4.74 19.51 35.42
N GLN A 194 4.85 20.82 35.66
CA GLN A 194 3.74 21.59 36.22
C GLN A 194 2.52 21.59 35.28
N LYS A 195 2.75 21.75 33.96
CA LYS A 195 1.73 21.70 32.91
C LYS A 195 0.93 20.40 32.99
N LEU A 196 1.61 19.25 32.94
CA LEU A 196 0.98 17.93 32.97
C LEU A 196 0.31 17.63 34.34
N HIS A 197 0.98 17.97 35.43
CA HIS A 197 0.48 17.73 36.80
C HIS A 197 -0.80 18.53 37.10
N ARG A 198 -0.86 19.82 36.70
CA ARG A 198 -2.06 20.66 36.89
C ARG A 198 -3.27 20.06 36.20
N ALA A 199 -3.06 19.56 35.00
CA ALA A 199 -4.13 19.01 34.19
C ALA A 199 -4.37 17.50 34.46
N GLY A 200 -3.78 16.95 35.53
CA GLY A 200 -4.10 15.62 36.05
C GLY A 200 -3.53 14.47 35.23
N ILE A 201 -2.55 14.74 34.35
CA ILE A 201 -1.91 13.70 33.55
C ILE A 201 -0.72 13.11 34.29
N PRO A 202 -0.51 11.78 34.19
CA PRO A 202 0.69 11.16 34.70
C PRO A 202 1.99 11.80 34.20
N VAL A 203 2.84 12.26 35.12
CA VAL A 203 4.15 12.82 34.77
C VAL A 203 5.25 12.36 35.71
N TYR A 204 6.41 12.07 35.14
CA TYR A 204 7.62 11.69 35.88
C TYR A 204 8.70 12.76 35.68
N PHE A 205 9.06 13.44 36.77
CA PHE A 205 10.13 14.44 36.75
C PHE A 205 11.48 13.76 36.96
N VAL A 206 12.30 13.73 35.92
CA VAL A 206 13.64 13.14 35.96
C VAL A 206 14.66 14.22 36.27
N ARG A 207 15.43 14.05 37.33
CA ARG A 207 16.47 15.00 37.72
C ARG A 207 17.64 14.31 38.43
N PRO A 208 18.87 14.85 38.36
CA PRO A 208 20.01 14.29 39.10
C PRO A 208 19.72 14.27 40.61
N THR A 209 20.21 13.25 41.32
CA THR A 209 20.03 13.14 42.77
C THR A 209 20.56 14.38 43.50
N ALA A 210 21.65 14.98 43.01
CA ALA A 210 22.22 16.22 43.56
C ALA A 210 21.30 17.45 43.49
N SER A 211 20.26 17.43 42.64
CA SER A 211 19.27 18.52 42.52
C SER A 211 18.06 18.35 43.43
N ILE A 212 18.00 17.25 44.20
CA ILE A 212 16.95 17.00 45.17
C ILE A 212 17.34 17.74 46.45
N ASP A 213 16.65 18.85 46.73
CA ASP A 213 16.78 19.58 48.00
C ASP A 213 16.53 18.64 49.20
N GLU A 214 17.30 18.80 50.28
CA GLU A 214 17.13 18.09 51.55
C GLU A 214 15.71 18.28 52.13
N LYS A 215 15.05 19.38 51.79
CA LYS A 215 13.66 19.67 52.19
C LYS A 215 12.62 18.91 51.36
N CYS A 216 13.02 18.20 50.31
CA CYS A 216 12.09 17.46 49.45
C CYS A 216 11.49 16.28 50.23
N ARG A 217 10.19 16.37 50.53
CA ARG A 217 9.47 15.28 51.19
C ARG A 217 9.30 14.09 50.25
N ILE A 218 10.09 13.04 50.47
CA ILE A 218 9.92 11.76 49.79
C ILE A 218 8.75 11.02 50.44
N LEU A 219 7.66 10.87 49.69
CA LEU A 219 6.47 10.16 50.18
C LEU A 219 6.67 8.64 50.12
N HIS A 220 7.26 8.15 49.03
CA HIS A 220 7.51 6.74 48.80
C HIS A 220 8.81 6.56 48.02
N VAL A 221 9.60 5.58 48.42
CA VAL A 221 10.72 5.06 47.63
C VAL A 221 10.25 3.77 46.97
N GLN A 222 10.36 3.68 45.65
CA GLN A 222 10.06 2.47 44.90
C GLN A 222 11.24 2.11 44.02
N THR A 223 11.54 0.82 43.92
CA THR A 223 12.44 0.31 42.89
C THR A 223 11.76 0.45 41.54
N VAL A 224 12.49 0.94 40.54
CA VAL A 224 12.03 0.96 39.13
C VAL A 224 11.55 -0.45 38.79
N ARG A 225 10.33 -0.58 38.25
CA ARG A 225 9.82 -1.91 37.88
C ARG A 225 10.82 -2.53 36.90
N GLN A 226 11.31 -3.73 37.23
CA GLN A 226 11.95 -4.61 36.27
C GLN A 226 11.00 -4.80 35.09
N ILE A 227 11.59 -4.95 33.90
CA ILE A 227 10.97 -5.18 32.58
C ILE A 227 9.52 -5.65 32.73
N ASP A 228 8.57 -4.83 32.29
CA ASP A 228 7.18 -5.27 32.20
C ASP A 228 7.16 -6.48 31.26
N HIS A 229 6.92 -7.68 31.80
CA HIS A 229 6.91 -8.93 31.03
C HIS A 229 5.84 -8.95 29.92
N SER A 230 4.93 -7.98 29.89
CA SER A 230 4.01 -7.78 28.78
C SER A 230 4.62 -7.05 27.58
N ILE A 231 5.80 -6.44 27.74
CA ILE A 231 6.56 -5.78 26.67
C ILE A 231 7.55 -6.77 26.09
N VAL A 232 7.42 -7.04 24.80
CA VAL A 232 8.31 -7.93 24.05
C VAL A 232 9.62 -7.22 23.72
N HIS A 233 10.74 -7.88 23.97
CA HIS A 233 12.10 -7.36 23.70
C HIS A 233 12.87 -8.18 22.67
N GLU A 234 12.41 -9.39 22.44
CA GLU A 234 12.92 -10.35 21.49
C GLU A 234 12.77 -9.81 20.06
N ASP A 235 13.79 -10.04 19.25
CA ASP A 235 13.73 -9.77 17.82
C ASP A 235 12.92 -10.89 17.13
N TRP A 236 12.48 -10.65 15.89
CA TRP A 236 11.75 -11.65 15.13
C TRP A 236 12.64 -12.88 14.84
N GLU A 237 12.10 -14.08 15.00
CA GLU A 237 12.80 -15.34 14.72
C GLU A 237 12.26 -15.98 13.43
N ALA A 238 13.16 -16.29 12.50
CA ALA A 238 12.85 -17.08 11.31
C ALA A 238 13.49 -18.46 11.47
N GLY A 239 12.70 -19.44 11.93
CA GLY A 239 13.23 -20.76 12.29
C GLY A 239 14.04 -20.70 13.58
N GLN A 240 15.32 -21.07 13.53
CA GLN A 240 16.25 -21.02 14.68
C GLN A 240 17.18 -19.79 14.66
N ILE A 241 17.02 -18.88 13.69
CA ILE A 241 17.89 -17.72 13.51
C ILE A 241 17.11 -16.45 13.79
N ALA A 242 17.62 -15.61 14.70
CA ALA A 242 17.09 -14.27 14.94
C ALA A 242 17.33 -13.40 13.69
N THR A 243 16.24 -12.87 13.12
CA THR A 243 16.24 -11.98 11.94
C THR A 243 15.70 -10.61 12.37
N PRO A 244 16.54 -9.77 12.98
CA PRO A 244 16.11 -8.49 13.51
C PRO A 244 15.64 -7.56 12.41
N PHE A 245 14.57 -6.82 12.69
CA PHE A 245 14.15 -5.73 11.81
C PHE A 245 15.20 -4.62 11.75
N PRO A 246 15.27 -3.87 10.64
CA PRO A 246 16.18 -2.73 10.51
C PRO A 246 16.01 -1.71 11.64
N THR A 247 17.13 -1.12 12.06
CA THR A 247 17.11 -0.01 13.00
C THR A 247 16.37 1.18 12.40
N ARG A 248 15.36 1.67 13.13
CA ARG A 248 14.52 2.79 12.74
C ARG A 248 15.03 4.12 13.28
N TYR A 249 15.58 4.09 14.49
CA TYR A 249 16.14 5.26 15.15
C TYR A 249 17.32 4.86 16.02
N ASP A 250 18.33 5.72 16.03
CA ASP A 250 19.50 5.59 16.90
C ASP A 250 19.90 6.99 17.38
N GLY A 251 19.73 7.24 18.67
CA GLY A 251 19.96 8.56 19.24
C GLY A 251 19.35 8.71 20.62
N VAL A 252 19.34 9.93 21.15
CA VAL A 252 18.75 10.23 22.46
C VAL A 252 17.24 10.47 22.34
N PRO A 253 16.43 10.12 23.36
CA PRO A 253 15.01 10.44 23.38
C PRO A 253 14.77 11.92 23.06
N SER A 254 14.06 12.18 21.97
CA SER A 254 13.89 13.53 21.40
C SER A 254 12.68 13.55 20.47
N GLU A 255 12.33 14.73 19.94
CA GLU A 255 11.34 14.86 18.88
C GLU A 255 11.60 13.92 17.69
N ARG A 256 12.87 13.70 17.32
CA ARG A 256 13.23 12.78 16.23
C ARG A 256 12.88 11.33 16.53
N LEU A 257 12.95 10.90 17.80
CA LEU A 257 12.47 9.59 18.22
C LEU A 257 10.96 9.51 17.99
N HIS A 258 10.20 10.54 18.38
CA HIS A 258 8.75 10.57 18.19
C HIS A 258 8.37 10.51 16.70
N ALA A 259 9.08 11.27 15.86
CA ALA A 259 8.91 11.23 14.41
C ALA A 259 9.19 9.84 13.84
N ALA A 260 10.31 9.23 14.21
CA ALA A 260 10.67 7.88 13.76
C ALA A 260 9.61 6.84 14.15
N LEU A 261 9.02 6.92 15.34
CA LEU A 261 7.96 6.00 15.79
C LEU A 261 6.61 6.20 15.06
N SER A 262 6.39 7.39 14.48
CA SER A 262 5.18 7.75 13.71
C SER A 262 5.28 7.41 12.23
N GLU A 263 6.47 7.14 11.72
CA GLU A 263 6.65 6.77 10.33
C GLU A 263 5.98 5.41 10.02
N GLU A 264 5.52 5.24 8.78
CA GLU A 264 4.90 4.00 8.34
C GLU A 264 5.90 2.85 8.22
N ASN A 265 5.47 1.62 8.49
CA ASN A 265 6.34 0.46 8.29
C ASN A 265 6.69 0.31 6.81
N ARG A 266 7.97 0.14 6.53
CA ARG A 266 8.43 -0.31 5.21
C ARG A 266 8.50 -1.82 5.23
N TYR A 267 7.70 -2.47 4.41
CA TYR A 267 7.70 -3.92 4.26
C TYR A 267 8.88 -4.39 3.38
N ARG A 268 10.10 -3.95 3.69
CA ARG A 268 11.31 -4.25 2.91
C ARG A 268 11.63 -5.75 2.89
N ASP A 269 11.24 -6.47 3.93
CA ASP A 269 11.39 -7.93 3.98
C ASP A 269 10.55 -8.65 2.92
N LEU A 270 9.45 -8.05 2.43
CA LEU A 270 8.71 -8.58 1.28
C LEU A 270 9.42 -8.33 -0.04
N GLU A 271 10.06 -7.16 -0.21
CA GLU A 271 10.96 -6.95 -1.35
C GLU A 271 12.06 -8.03 -1.32
N LEU A 272 12.69 -8.31 -0.17
CA LEU A 272 13.70 -9.37 -0.09
C LEU A 272 13.12 -10.80 -0.23
N TYR A 273 11.93 -11.06 0.33
CA TYR A 273 11.25 -12.36 0.31
C TYR A 273 10.80 -12.76 -1.10
N PHE A 274 10.23 -11.81 -1.84
CA PHE A 274 9.98 -12.03 -3.25
C PHE A 274 11.34 -12.20 -3.94
N LEU A 275 12.27 -11.26 -3.84
CA LEU A 275 13.47 -11.24 -4.68
C LEU A 275 14.49 -12.38 -4.42
N ASP A 276 14.34 -13.15 -3.32
CA ASP A 276 15.30 -14.17 -2.86
C ASP A 276 16.73 -13.60 -2.73
N VAL A 277 16.81 -12.33 -2.31
CA VAL A 277 18.06 -11.57 -2.20
C VAL A 277 18.50 -11.60 -0.74
N ASP A 278 19.58 -12.32 -0.45
CA ASP A 278 20.23 -12.25 0.87
C ASP A 278 20.68 -10.81 1.17
N ALA A 279 20.61 -10.41 2.44
CA ALA A 279 21.06 -9.09 2.91
C ALA A 279 22.53 -8.77 2.56
N ALA A 280 23.34 -9.78 2.24
CA ALA A 280 24.71 -9.62 1.73
C ALA A 280 24.77 -8.96 0.34
N THR A 281 23.74 -9.14 -0.49
CA THR A 281 23.66 -8.69 -1.88
C THR A 281 23.23 -7.22 -2.00
N GLU A 282 22.62 -6.65 -0.95
CA GLU A 282 22.28 -5.22 -0.85
C GLU A 282 23.54 -4.34 -0.99
N ARG A 283 24.73 -4.87 -0.64
CA ARG A 283 26.03 -4.18 -0.81
C ARG A 283 26.50 -4.11 -2.27
N LEU A 284 25.90 -4.87 -3.17
CA LEU A 284 26.28 -4.91 -4.61
C LEU A 284 25.29 -4.17 -5.50
N LEU A 285 24.10 -3.82 -5.00
CA LEU A 285 23.12 -3.01 -5.72
C LEU A 285 23.44 -1.52 -5.52
N THR A 286 24.37 -1.04 -6.34
CA THR A 286 24.74 0.37 -6.43
C THR A 286 23.53 1.21 -6.89
N PRO A 287 23.26 2.39 -6.31
CA PRO A 287 22.17 3.25 -6.78
C PRO A 287 22.39 3.66 -8.24
N VAL A 288 21.38 3.45 -9.08
CA VAL A 288 21.36 4.03 -10.44
C VAL A 288 21.03 5.51 -10.30
N GLY A 289 22.09 6.33 -10.21
CA GLY A 289 22.07 7.80 -10.22
C GLY A 289 23.49 8.38 -10.40
N PRO A 290 23.66 9.55 -11.03
CA PRO A 290 24.40 9.67 -12.28
C PRO A 290 25.83 10.24 -12.15
N LYS A 291 26.73 9.88 -13.08
CA LYS A 291 27.70 10.77 -13.77
C LYS A 291 28.59 10.00 -14.76
N ALA A 292 28.34 10.19 -16.05
CA ALA A 292 29.40 10.26 -17.05
C ALA A 292 28.99 11.27 -18.12
N GLN A 293 29.77 12.36 -18.21
CA GLN A 293 29.71 13.31 -19.32
C GLN A 293 30.18 12.60 -20.59
N VAL A 294 29.45 12.75 -21.69
CA VAL A 294 29.98 12.49 -23.03
C VAL A 294 29.97 13.80 -23.78
N ALA A 295 31.15 14.40 -23.89
CA ALA A 295 31.41 15.51 -24.80
C ALA A 295 31.40 15.00 -26.24
N TYR A 296 30.76 15.71 -27.15
CA TYR A 296 30.96 15.51 -28.59
C TYR A 296 31.40 16.83 -29.23
N LYS A 297 32.71 16.92 -29.51
CA LYS A 297 33.28 17.81 -30.51
C LYS A 297 33.99 16.96 -31.55
N GLY A 298 33.50 17.02 -32.79
CA GLY A 298 34.28 16.72 -33.99
C GLY A 298 33.91 15.44 -34.75
N SER A 299 33.25 15.63 -35.90
CA SER A 299 33.58 15.08 -37.24
C SER A 299 33.60 13.54 -37.42
N ARG A 300 33.03 12.91 -38.47
CA ARG A 300 32.77 13.30 -39.86
C ARG A 300 31.57 12.52 -40.44
N LYS A 301 30.94 13.13 -41.44
CA LYS A 301 29.98 12.53 -42.39
C LYS A 301 30.53 11.26 -43.05
N PHE A 302 29.67 10.28 -43.34
CA PHE A 302 29.70 9.58 -44.63
C PHE A 302 28.29 9.20 -45.12
N ASN A 303 28.19 9.13 -46.43
CA ASN A 303 27.05 9.42 -47.28
C ASN A 303 26.02 8.27 -47.40
N LYS A 304 24.80 8.66 -47.81
CA LYS A 304 23.85 7.82 -48.53
C LYS A 304 24.51 7.20 -49.76
N ASP A 305 24.26 5.92 -50.04
CA ASP A 305 24.09 5.45 -51.41
C ASP A 305 23.25 4.17 -51.55
N ASN A 306 22.63 4.07 -52.71
CA ASN A 306 21.50 3.25 -53.13
C ASN A 306 21.81 1.77 -53.44
N LYS A 307 20.91 0.87 -52.98
CA LYS A 307 20.28 -0.31 -53.67
C LYS A 307 21.20 -1.49 -54.13
N PRO A 308 20.66 -2.69 -54.51
CA PRO A 308 19.26 -3.11 -54.68
C PRO A 308 18.83 -4.44 -54.01
N LYS A 309 17.51 -4.66 -54.07
CA LYS A 309 16.73 -5.87 -53.72
C LYS A 309 17.30 -7.17 -54.35
N LYS A 310 17.35 -8.26 -53.58
CA LYS A 310 17.22 -9.63 -54.11
C LYS A 310 15.92 -10.25 -53.63
N LEU A 311 15.02 -10.50 -54.59
CA LEU A 311 13.87 -11.37 -54.48
C LEU A 311 14.34 -12.79 -54.11
N ARG A 312 13.77 -13.37 -53.05
CA ARG A 312 13.63 -14.82 -52.95
C ARG A 312 12.17 -15.13 -52.68
N ALA A 313 11.53 -15.64 -53.72
CA ALA A 313 10.25 -16.28 -53.68
C ALA A 313 10.29 -17.49 -52.75
N GLY A 314 9.23 -17.63 -51.95
CA GLY A 314 9.07 -18.66 -50.95
C GLY A 314 7.94 -18.27 -50.00
N MET A 315 6.73 -18.04 -50.53
CA MET A 315 5.53 -17.82 -49.73
C MET A 315 5.23 -19.11 -48.95
N LYS A 316 5.79 -19.23 -47.75
CA LYS A 316 5.05 -19.86 -46.66
C LYS A 316 4.05 -18.81 -46.20
N LEU A 317 2.79 -18.98 -46.56
CA LEU A 317 1.68 -18.39 -45.81
C LEU A 317 1.74 -18.95 -44.39
N GLN A 318 2.62 -18.40 -43.55
CA GLN A 318 2.36 -18.37 -42.13
C GLN A 318 1.12 -17.51 -42.00
N MET A 319 -0.03 -18.13 -41.71
CA MET A 319 -1.14 -17.44 -41.09
C MET A 319 -0.60 -16.84 -39.79
N THR A 320 -0.03 -15.65 -39.87
CA THR A 320 0.23 -14.82 -38.70
C THR A 320 -1.13 -14.53 -38.11
N MET A 321 -1.45 -15.22 -37.01
CA MET A 321 -2.58 -14.88 -36.18
C MET A 321 -2.62 -13.35 -36.01
N PRO A 322 -3.77 -12.69 -36.22
CA PRO A 322 -3.85 -11.25 -36.14
C PRO A 322 -3.34 -10.80 -34.77
N THR A 323 -2.33 -9.93 -34.79
CA THR A 323 -1.78 -9.38 -33.54
C THR A 323 -2.79 -8.37 -33.02
N ARG A 324 -3.18 -8.49 -31.75
CA ARG A 324 -4.14 -7.59 -31.10
C ARG A 324 -3.73 -6.12 -31.27
N ASP A 325 -4.61 -5.30 -31.82
CA ASP A 325 -4.48 -3.85 -31.71
C ASP A 325 -4.86 -3.41 -30.29
N LYS A 326 -3.90 -2.83 -29.57
CA LYS A 326 -4.11 -2.36 -28.19
C LYS A 326 -5.00 -1.12 -28.12
N TRP A 327 -5.10 -0.38 -29.22
CA TRP A 327 -5.90 0.84 -29.33
C TRP A 327 -7.35 0.58 -29.75
N VAL A 328 -7.75 -0.68 -29.75
CA VAL A 328 -9.12 -1.11 -29.95
C VAL A 328 -9.59 -1.77 -28.66
N GLU A 329 -10.79 -1.38 -28.22
CA GLU A 329 -11.39 -1.93 -27.03
C GLU A 329 -11.62 -3.44 -27.17
N LEU A 330 -11.34 -4.17 -26.09
CA LEU A 330 -11.64 -5.59 -26.03
C LEU A 330 -13.13 -5.78 -25.74
N VAL A 331 -13.82 -6.47 -26.65
CA VAL A 331 -15.23 -6.83 -26.51
C VAL A 331 -15.34 -8.35 -26.60
N GLY A 332 -16.24 -8.94 -25.80
CA GLY A 332 -16.53 -10.37 -25.87
C GLY A 332 -17.31 -10.89 -24.67
N ASN A 333 -17.85 -12.10 -24.80
CA ASN A 333 -18.74 -12.71 -23.81
C ASN A 333 -18.10 -12.95 -22.43
N PHE A 334 -16.78 -12.91 -22.33
CA PHE A 334 -16.04 -13.11 -21.08
C PHE A 334 -15.49 -11.82 -20.50
N LEU A 335 -15.63 -10.69 -21.18
CA LEU A 335 -15.12 -9.40 -20.73
C LEU A 335 -16.24 -8.62 -20.04
N PRO A 336 -15.92 -7.86 -18.97
CA PRO A 336 -16.87 -6.94 -18.38
C PRO A 336 -17.10 -5.74 -19.30
N ASP A 337 -18.31 -5.19 -19.23
CA ASP A 337 -18.70 -4.01 -19.99
C ASP A 337 -17.92 -2.77 -19.51
N THR A 338 -17.51 -1.92 -20.45
CA THR A 338 -16.86 -0.64 -20.13
C THR A 338 -17.91 0.41 -19.84
N VAL A 339 -17.57 1.35 -18.94
CA VAL A 339 -18.42 2.54 -18.72
C VAL A 339 -18.57 3.29 -20.06
N PRO A 340 -19.79 3.53 -20.57
CA PRO A 340 -20.00 4.08 -21.93
C PRO A 340 -19.24 5.38 -22.21
N THR A 341 -19.24 6.30 -21.25
CA THR A 341 -18.50 7.57 -21.32
C THR A 341 -17.00 7.35 -21.59
N TRP A 342 -16.41 6.32 -20.99
CA TRP A 342 -15.00 5.98 -21.15
C TRP A 342 -14.70 5.30 -22.49
N SER A 343 -15.62 4.47 -23.00
CA SER A 343 -15.51 3.90 -24.34
C SER A 343 -15.54 5.00 -25.41
N SER A 344 -16.48 5.94 -25.31
CA SER A 344 -16.56 7.10 -26.19
C SER A 344 -15.31 7.98 -26.08
N ALA A 345 -14.83 8.27 -24.87
CA ALA A 345 -13.60 9.03 -24.67
C ALA A 345 -12.38 8.36 -25.30
N PHE A 346 -12.22 7.06 -25.10
CA PHE A 346 -11.11 6.28 -25.65
C PHE A 346 -11.08 6.29 -27.18
N ALA A 347 -12.24 6.26 -27.83
CA ALA A 347 -12.33 6.32 -29.29
C ALA A 347 -11.79 7.62 -29.91
N THR A 348 -11.73 8.71 -29.14
CA THR A 348 -11.23 10.02 -29.61
C THR A 348 -9.71 10.18 -29.51
N VAL A 349 -9.01 9.21 -28.91
CA VAL A 349 -7.58 9.34 -28.61
C VAL A 349 -6.73 9.23 -29.88
N ASP A 350 -5.91 10.25 -30.12
CA ASP A 350 -4.88 10.20 -31.17
C ASP A 350 -3.73 9.27 -30.77
N ARG A 351 -3.54 8.22 -31.57
CA ARG A 351 -2.52 7.18 -31.37
C ARG A 351 -1.11 7.67 -31.67
N THR A 352 -0.96 8.78 -32.40
CA THR A 352 0.33 9.29 -32.88
C THR A 352 0.99 10.27 -31.91
N VAL A 353 0.20 10.89 -31.04
CA VAL A 353 0.69 11.90 -30.09
C VAL A 353 1.42 11.23 -28.93
N ARG A 354 2.70 11.59 -28.75
CA ARG A 354 3.60 11.08 -27.70
C ARG A 354 4.50 12.18 -27.19
N LEU A 355 4.98 12.03 -25.96
CA LEU A 355 6.10 12.85 -25.47
C LEU A 355 7.35 12.63 -26.33
N ALA A 356 8.05 13.72 -26.65
CA ALA A 356 9.29 13.68 -27.44
C ALA A 356 10.38 12.85 -26.75
N SER A 357 10.40 12.87 -25.41
CA SER A 357 11.27 12.03 -24.57
C SER A 357 10.37 11.20 -23.64
N PRO A 358 10.07 9.94 -23.98
CA PRO A 358 9.18 9.12 -23.17
C PRO A 358 9.85 8.75 -21.83
N PRO A 359 9.09 8.64 -20.74
CA PRO A 359 9.61 8.17 -19.46
C PRO A 359 10.09 6.71 -19.56
N SER A 360 10.89 6.29 -18.58
CA SER A 360 11.37 4.91 -18.47
C SER A 360 10.23 3.88 -18.39
N LYS A 361 10.54 2.61 -18.65
CA LYS A 361 9.56 1.52 -18.49
C LYS A 361 9.11 1.30 -17.05
N SER A 362 9.94 1.65 -16.06
CA SER A 362 9.54 1.67 -14.64
C SER A 362 8.39 2.65 -14.36
N VAL A 363 8.19 3.66 -15.21
CA VAL A 363 7.07 4.60 -15.11
C VAL A 363 5.95 4.24 -16.09
N THR A 364 6.26 3.94 -17.35
CA THR A 364 5.27 3.73 -18.42
C THR A 364 4.71 2.31 -18.52
N GLY A 365 5.34 1.36 -17.82
CA GLY A 365 4.95 -0.04 -17.79
C GLY A 365 3.60 -0.28 -17.13
N TYR A 366 3.20 -1.55 -17.08
CA TYR A 366 1.98 -2.02 -16.47
C TYR A 366 2.25 -2.49 -15.04
N ARG A 367 1.44 -2.04 -14.07
CA ARG A 367 1.54 -2.48 -12.65
C ARG A 367 0.86 -3.83 -12.43
N PHE A 368 -0.12 -4.13 -13.28
CA PHE A 368 -0.85 -5.38 -13.36
C PHE A 368 -0.85 -5.84 -14.82
N PRO A 369 -0.95 -7.15 -15.11
CA PRO A 369 -0.89 -7.62 -16.49
C PRO A 369 -2.01 -7.01 -17.35
N ASP A 370 -1.68 -6.64 -18.59
CA ASP A 370 -2.65 -6.17 -19.58
C ASP A 370 -3.80 -7.19 -19.73
N PRO A 371 -5.07 -6.82 -19.48
CA PRO A 371 -6.19 -7.76 -19.54
C PRO A 371 -6.31 -8.51 -20.86
N GLY A 372 -5.95 -7.87 -21.99
CA GLY A 372 -5.98 -8.60 -23.26
C GLY A 372 -4.79 -9.52 -23.49
N MET A 373 -3.69 -9.36 -22.76
CA MET A 373 -2.66 -10.41 -22.73
C MET A 373 -3.23 -11.70 -22.13
N ILE A 374 -4.12 -11.57 -21.13
CA ILE A 374 -4.76 -12.70 -20.47
C ILE A 374 -5.76 -13.39 -21.41
N VAL A 375 -6.66 -12.62 -22.02
CA VAL A 375 -7.86 -13.17 -22.69
C VAL A 375 -7.72 -13.40 -24.20
N PHE A 376 -6.88 -12.62 -24.91
CA PHE A 376 -6.92 -12.56 -26.38
C PHE A 376 -6.57 -13.89 -27.07
N SER A 377 -5.72 -14.72 -26.47
CA SER A 377 -5.32 -16.00 -27.06
C SER A 377 -6.27 -17.10 -26.62
N GLU A 378 -7.14 -17.59 -27.51
CA GLU A 378 -8.08 -18.67 -27.19
C GLU A 378 -7.40 -19.95 -26.67
N GLY A 379 -6.25 -20.32 -27.23
CA GLY A 379 -5.50 -21.50 -26.79
C GLY A 379 -4.73 -21.32 -25.47
N ARG A 380 -4.58 -20.09 -24.98
CA ARG A 380 -3.81 -19.80 -23.74
C ARG A 380 -4.64 -19.11 -22.65
N ARG A 381 -5.85 -18.65 -22.96
CA ARG A 381 -6.67 -17.83 -22.05
C ARG A 381 -6.96 -18.53 -20.73
N GLU A 382 -7.29 -19.82 -20.75
CA GLU A 382 -7.57 -20.59 -19.53
C GLU A 382 -6.36 -20.60 -18.61
N ARG A 383 -5.21 -20.99 -19.16
CA ARG A 383 -3.93 -20.99 -18.46
C ARG A 383 -3.57 -19.62 -17.92
N ASN A 384 -3.73 -18.57 -18.73
CA ASN A 384 -3.37 -17.21 -18.32
C ASN A 384 -4.27 -16.70 -17.19
N ILE A 385 -5.58 -17.01 -17.22
CA ILE A 385 -6.51 -16.64 -16.16
C ILE A 385 -6.14 -17.37 -14.87
N PHE A 386 -5.92 -18.68 -14.95
CA PHE A 386 -5.51 -19.49 -13.80
C PHE A 386 -4.19 -18.97 -13.22
N ASN A 387 -3.15 -18.83 -14.04
CA ASN A 387 -1.85 -18.33 -13.58
C ASN A 387 -1.93 -16.90 -13.02
N TRP A 388 -2.76 -16.04 -13.60
CA TRP A 388 -3.04 -14.72 -13.04
C TRP A 388 -3.61 -14.83 -11.62
N LEU A 389 -4.66 -15.63 -11.41
CA LEU A 389 -5.23 -15.82 -10.08
C LEU A 389 -4.20 -16.36 -9.08
N ALA A 390 -3.35 -17.29 -9.51
CA ALA A 390 -2.29 -17.88 -8.72
C ALA A 390 -1.33 -16.82 -8.14
N VAL A 391 -0.99 -15.80 -8.94
CA VAL A 391 -0.03 -14.72 -8.58
C VAL A 391 -0.70 -13.41 -8.16
N ARG A 392 -2.04 -13.34 -8.23
CA ARG A 392 -2.83 -12.12 -8.04
C ARG A 392 -2.54 -11.47 -6.69
N GLU A 393 -2.63 -12.24 -5.62
CA GLU A 393 -2.50 -11.74 -4.24
C GLU A 393 -1.11 -11.17 -3.96
N ALA A 394 -0.06 -11.86 -4.42
CA ALA A 394 1.32 -11.35 -4.33
C ALA A 394 1.50 -10.05 -5.14
N THR A 395 0.89 -9.98 -6.32
CA THR A 395 0.96 -8.78 -7.18
C THR A 395 0.27 -7.59 -6.54
N ILE A 396 -0.93 -7.78 -5.97
CA ILE A 396 -1.68 -6.76 -5.24
C ILE A 396 -0.85 -6.27 -4.05
N ARG A 397 -0.32 -7.19 -3.25
CA ARG A 397 0.52 -6.84 -2.09
C ARG A 397 1.71 -5.98 -2.49
N LYS A 398 2.43 -6.40 -3.53
CA LYS A 398 3.57 -5.64 -4.06
C LYS A 398 3.15 -4.23 -4.45
N ALA A 399 2.08 -4.11 -5.24
CA ALA A 399 1.59 -2.81 -5.69
C ALA A 399 1.19 -1.91 -4.50
N CYS A 400 0.45 -2.44 -3.53
CA CYS A 400 0.05 -1.73 -2.31
C CYS A 400 1.26 -1.23 -1.50
N ASN A 401 2.31 -2.05 -1.36
CA ASN A 401 3.53 -1.67 -0.65
C ASN A 401 4.31 -0.57 -1.37
N GLU A 402 4.42 -0.64 -2.69
CA GLU A 402 5.06 0.43 -3.47
C GLU A 402 4.24 1.72 -3.42
N ALA A 403 2.91 1.60 -3.38
CA ALA A 403 1.99 2.72 -3.31
C ALA A 403 1.87 3.34 -1.91
N SER A 404 2.27 2.66 -0.83
CA SER A 404 2.15 3.22 0.53
C SER A 404 3.02 4.46 0.73
N SER A 405 4.15 4.57 0.01
CA SER A 405 4.94 5.80 0.00
C SER A 405 4.20 6.92 -0.74
N ASN A 406 4.06 8.08 -0.10
CA ASN A 406 3.38 9.26 -0.67
C ASN A 406 4.00 9.79 -1.97
N TYR A 407 5.26 9.46 -2.22
CA TYR A 407 6.06 10.03 -3.31
C TYR A 407 6.53 8.99 -4.32
N ALA A 408 6.59 7.70 -3.93
CA ALA A 408 7.11 6.67 -4.83
C ALA A 408 6.11 6.37 -5.95
N ILE A 409 6.60 6.26 -7.18
CA ILE A 409 5.79 5.79 -8.30
C ILE A 409 5.82 4.25 -8.27
N PRO A 410 4.67 3.56 -8.19
CA PRO A 410 4.64 2.09 -8.26
C PRO A 410 5.34 1.58 -9.52
N LEU A 411 6.07 0.47 -9.44
CA LEU A 411 6.94 -0.01 -10.50
C LEU A 411 6.14 -0.56 -11.68
N GLY A 412 6.32 0.06 -12.85
CA GLY A 412 5.78 -0.41 -14.11
C GLY A 412 6.63 -1.53 -14.72
N THR A 413 5.97 -2.58 -15.21
CA THR A 413 6.62 -3.73 -15.88
C THR A 413 6.19 -3.86 -17.35
N SER A 414 7.08 -4.33 -18.22
CA SER A 414 6.76 -4.48 -19.65
C SER A 414 5.79 -5.65 -19.91
N ASN A 415 5.00 -5.57 -20.99
CA ASN A 415 4.12 -6.66 -21.41
C ASN A 415 4.88 -7.94 -21.83
N GLU A 416 6.19 -7.87 -22.07
CA GLU A 416 7.01 -9.06 -22.34
C GLU A 416 7.35 -9.78 -21.04
N LEU A 417 7.75 -9.03 -20.01
CA LEU A 417 8.06 -9.59 -18.69
C LEU A 417 6.81 -10.18 -18.02
N TRP A 418 5.66 -9.50 -18.10
CA TRP A 418 4.38 -10.05 -17.65
C TRP A 418 4.02 -11.37 -18.36
N ARG A 419 4.28 -11.48 -19.67
CA ARG A 419 4.06 -12.74 -20.41
C ARG A 419 4.95 -13.86 -19.92
N LEU A 420 6.22 -13.58 -19.62
CA LEU A 420 7.14 -14.58 -19.08
C LEU A 420 6.74 -15.01 -17.66
N TYR A 421 6.30 -14.06 -16.83
CA TYR A 421 5.87 -14.32 -15.45
C TYR A 421 4.59 -15.18 -15.38
N ILE A 422 3.60 -14.89 -16.22
CA ILE A 422 2.30 -15.60 -16.24
C ILE A 422 2.35 -16.85 -17.14
N GLY A 423 3.14 -16.83 -18.21
CA GLY A 423 3.01 -17.74 -19.35
C GLY A 423 3.74 -19.08 -19.25
N THR A 424 4.21 -19.51 -18.07
CA THR A 424 4.95 -20.78 -17.84
C THR A 424 6.30 -20.95 -18.57
N ASP A 425 6.72 -20.01 -19.41
CA ASP A 425 8.06 -19.99 -20.06
C ASP A 425 9.23 -19.97 -19.04
N PHE A 426 8.94 -19.69 -17.77
CA PHE A 426 9.91 -19.77 -16.70
C PHE A 426 10.40 -21.21 -16.45
N MET A 427 9.50 -22.21 -16.45
CA MET A 427 9.81 -23.61 -16.11
C MET A 427 10.26 -24.45 -17.32
N ASP A 428 9.65 -24.25 -18.50
CA ASP A 428 9.95 -25.03 -19.73
C ASP A 428 11.40 -24.87 -20.21
N SER A 429 12.12 -23.88 -19.70
CA SER A 429 13.50 -23.62 -20.07
C SER A 429 14.55 -24.26 -19.16
N ASN A 430 14.17 -24.74 -17.97
CA ASN A 430 15.06 -25.49 -17.10
C ASN A 430 15.38 -26.86 -17.69
N SER A 431 14.44 -27.50 -18.38
CA SER A 431 14.62 -28.83 -18.98
C SER A 431 15.44 -28.78 -20.27
N VAL A 432 15.31 -27.72 -21.08
CA VAL A 432 15.99 -27.64 -22.39
C VAL A 432 17.43 -27.14 -22.25
N ALA A 433 17.69 -26.21 -21.30
CA ALA A 433 19.04 -25.70 -21.06
C ALA A 433 19.96 -26.73 -20.38
N SER A 434 19.44 -27.54 -19.45
CA SER A 434 20.20 -28.63 -18.83
C SER A 434 20.61 -29.71 -19.83
N THR A 435 19.73 -29.99 -20.81
CA THR A 435 19.99 -31.04 -21.81
C THR A 435 20.96 -30.57 -22.90
N ALA A 436 20.93 -29.29 -23.27
CA ALA A 436 21.86 -28.71 -24.25
C ALA A 436 23.27 -28.44 -23.67
N ALA A 437 23.38 -28.08 -22.39
CA ALA A 437 24.66 -27.81 -21.73
C ALA A 437 25.48 -29.09 -21.44
N GLN A 438 24.84 -30.26 -21.34
CA GLN A 438 25.53 -31.53 -21.10
C GLN A 438 26.15 -32.14 -22.36
N HIS A 439 25.65 -31.81 -23.56
CA HIS A 439 26.11 -32.44 -24.82
C HIS A 439 27.12 -31.63 -25.62
N SER A 440 27.33 -30.37 -25.27
CA SER A 440 28.28 -29.50 -25.97
C SER A 440 28.94 -28.59 -24.94
N GLY A 441 30.20 -28.86 -24.60
CA GLY A 441 31.04 -28.09 -23.67
C GLY A 441 31.38 -26.68 -24.16
N VAL A 442 30.39 -25.97 -24.70
CA VAL A 442 30.46 -24.60 -25.19
C VAL A 442 29.90 -23.70 -24.09
N VAL A 443 30.74 -22.80 -23.58
CA VAL A 443 30.29 -21.69 -22.72
C VAL A 443 29.36 -20.80 -23.56
N VAL A 444 28.05 -20.96 -23.37
CA VAL A 444 27.05 -20.13 -24.05
C VAL A 444 27.17 -18.70 -23.49
N PRO A 445 27.29 -17.66 -24.34
CA PRO A 445 27.29 -16.28 -23.88
C PRO A 445 26.00 -16.01 -23.09
N HIS A 446 26.04 -15.14 -22.07
CA HIS A 446 24.87 -14.69 -21.30
C HIS A 446 23.74 -14.28 -22.26
N SER A 447 22.79 -15.19 -22.49
CA SER A 447 21.75 -14.99 -23.48
C SER A 447 20.79 -13.91 -23.02
N ALA A 448 20.16 -13.16 -23.94
CA ALA A 448 19.13 -12.19 -23.59
C ALA A 448 17.99 -12.78 -22.72
N ASN A 449 17.83 -14.11 -22.72
CA ASN A 449 16.88 -14.82 -21.87
C ASN A 449 17.35 -14.95 -20.41
N SER A 450 18.65 -15.12 -20.14
CA SER A 450 19.16 -15.13 -18.75
C SER A 450 19.08 -13.74 -18.12
N THR A 451 19.39 -12.68 -18.89
CA THR A 451 19.23 -11.29 -18.42
C THR A 451 17.77 -10.94 -18.11
N ARG A 452 16.82 -11.38 -18.96
CA ARG A 452 15.38 -11.19 -18.70
C ARG A 452 14.91 -11.98 -17.47
N ARG A 453 15.44 -13.18 -17.24
CA ARG A 453 15.12 -13.96 -16.03
C ARG A 453 15.63 -13.31 -14.77
N GLN A 454 16.87 -12.81 -14.78
CA GLN A 454 17.39 -12.04 -13.64
C GLN A 454 16.49 -10.84 -13.37
N LEU A 455 16.12 -10.09 -14.41
CA LEU A 455 15.20 -8.96 -14.27
C LEU A 455 13.80 -9.37 -13.77
N LEU A 456 13.31 -10.57 -14.09
CA LEU A 456 12.06 -11.09 -13.54
C LEU A 456 12.18 -11.42 -12.06
N LEU A 457 13.27 -12.07 -11.66
CA LEU A 457 13.57 -12.31 -10.25
C LEU A 457 13.71 -10.98 -9.52
N ASP A 458 14.42 -10.00 -10.10
CA ASP A 458 14.61 -8.65 -9.54
C ASP A 458 13.30 -7.83 -9.45
N ILE A 459 12.26 -8.18 -10.20
CA ILE A 459 10.98 -7.46 -10.21
C ILE A 459 9.91 -8.20 -9.41
N PHE A 460 9.66 -9.47 -9.74
CA PHE A 460 8.56 -10.26 -9.18
C PHE A 460 9.02 -11.22 -8.10
N GLY A 461 10.31 -11.48 -8.03
CA GLY A 461 10.85 -12.42 -7.10
C GLY A 461 10.71 -13.87 -7.49
N ARG A 462 10.53 -14.72 -6.48
CA ARG A 462 10.45 -16.17 -6.58
C ARG A 462 9.40 -16.52 -7.63
N PRO A 463 9.78 -17.33 -8.64
CA PRO A 463 8.86 -17.70 -9.69
C PRO A 463 7.67 -18.47 -9.11
N PRO A 464 6.47 -18.28 -9.68
CA PRO A 464 5.27 -18.97 -9.23
C PRO A 464 5.43 -20.46 -9.48
N ASP A 465 5.39 -21.28 -8.42
CA ASP A 465 5.37 -22.72 -8.54
C ASP A 465 3.93 -23.21 -8.72
N THR A 466 3.49 -23.24 -9.98
CA THR A 466 2.14 -23.68 -10.33
C THR A 466 1.98 -25.20 -10.30
N GLN A 467 3.02 -25.99 -10.04
CA GLN A 467 2.93 -27.46 -10.09
C GLN A 467 2.07 -28.05 -8.97
N HIS A 468 1.93 -27.31 -7.87
CA HIS A 468 1.20 -27.74 -6.67
C HIS A 468 -0.24 -27.21 -6.61
N VAL A 469 -0.62 -26.24 -7.45
CA VAL A 469 -1.95 -25.62 -7.45
C VAL A 469 -2.83 -26.33 -8.49
N ARG A 470 -3.72 -27.22 -8.03
CA ARG A 470 -4.67 -27.94 -8.90
C ARG A 470 -6.06 -27.31 -8.91
N ASP A 471 -6.37 -26.57 -7.85
CA ASP A 471 -7.62 -25.89 -7.61
C ASP A 471 -7.38 -24.47 -7.07
N MET A 472 -8.30 -23.57 -7.39
CA MET A 472 -8.33 -22.19 -6.94
C MET A 472 -9.66 -21.89 -6.29
N GLU A 473 -9.69 -20.86 -5.47
CA GLU A 473 -10.89 -20.37 -4.81
C GLU A 473 -11.07 -18.89 -5.18
N TRP A 474 -12.24 -18.54 -5.70
CA TRP A 474 -12.67 -17.19 -6.00
C TRP A 474 -13.92 -16.85 -5.20
N TYR A 475 -13.79 -16.03 -4.15
CA TYR A 475 -14.89 -15.68 -3.23
C TYR A 475 -15.68 -16.88 -2.70
N GLY A 476 -15.00 -17.97 -2.31
CA GLY A 476 -15.64 -19.21 -1.86
C GLY A 476 -15.96 -20.21 -2.98
N HIS A 477 -15.85 -19.81 -4.24
CA HIS A 477 -16.10 -20.69 -5.39
C HIS A 477 -14.83 -21.45 -5.78
N LYS A 478 -14.89 -22.78 -5.73
CA LYS A 478 -13.77 -23.65 -6.13
C LYS A 478 -13.70 -23.82 -7.65
N ILE A 479 -12.51 -23.64 -8.22
CA ILE A 479 -12.24 -23.73 -9.66
C ILE A 479 -11.08 -24.70 -9.87
N GLU A 480 -11.33 -25.83 -10.53
CA GLU A 480 -10.29 -26.79 -10.86
C GLU A 480 -9.63 -26.44 -12.19
N TRP A 481 -8.34 -26.76 -12.33
CA TRP A 481 -7.64 -26.60 -13.59
C TRP A 481 -8.38 -27.32 -14.75
N GLY A 482 -8.54 -26.65 -15.89
CA GLY A 482 -9.23 -27.20 -17.06
C GLY A 482 -10.75 -27.10 -17.02
N THR A 483 -11.32 -26.51 -15.96
CA THR A 483 -12.78 -26.36 -15.79
C THR A 483 -13.26 -24.92 -15.95
N PHE A 484 -12.37 -23.96 -16.25
CA PHE A 484 -12.68 -22.53 -16.14
C PHE A 484 -13.87 -22.09 -16.99
N PHE A 485 -13.96 -22.62 -18.21
CA PHE A 485 -15.04 -22.33 -19.16
C PHE A 485 -16.23 -23.30 -19.03
N LEU A 486 -16.18 -24.26 -18.11
CA LEU A 486 -17.33 -25.06 -17.69
C LEU A 486 -18.16 -24.33 -16.64
N HIS A 487 -17.56 -23.37 -15.92
CA HIS A 487 -18.25 -22.48 -14.98
C HIS A 487 -19.00 -21.37 -15.72
N ASP A 488 -19.83 -20.62 -14.99
CA ASP A 488 -20.56 -19.48 -15.54
C ASP A 488 -19.59 -18.45 -16.16
N SER A 489 -19.89 -17.99 -17.38
CA SER A 489 -19.18 -16.89 -18.04
C SER A 489 -19.03 -15.63 -17.17
N LEU A 490 -19.95 -15.41 -16.23
CA LEU A 490 -19.89 -14.32 -15.25
C LEU A 490 -18.66 -14.42 -14.34
N LEU A 491 -18.23 -15.62 -13.95
CA LEU A 491 -17.04 -15.81 -13.12
C LEU A 491 -15.79 -15.21 -13.80
N VAL A 492 -15.63 -15.48 -15.10
CA VAL A 492 -14.52 -14.95 -15.89
C VAL A 492 -14.64 -13.44 -16.03
N ARG A 493 -15.86 -12.90 -16.20
CA ARG A 493 -16.10 -11.45 -16.24
C ARG A 493 -15.73 -10.79 -14.90
N GLU A 494 -16.04 -11.40 -13.77
CA GLU A 494 -15.70 -10.89 -12.43
C GLU A 494 -14.18 -10.82 -12.22
N ILE A 495 -13.46 -11.89 -12.57
CA ILE A 495 -11.99 -11.95 -12.46
C ILE A 495 -11.34 -10.86 -13.32
N LEU A 496 -11.85 -10.68 -14.54
CA LEU A 496 -11.32 -9.67 -15.44
C LEU A 496 -11.73 -8.27 -15.02
N TRP A 497 -12.94 -8.07 -14.49
CA TRP A 497 -13.34 -6.80 -13.89
C TRP A 497 -12.36 -6.39 -12.80
N ASP A 498 -12.04 -7.30 -11.87
CA ASP A 498 -11.10 -7.05 -10.80
C ASP A 498 -9.71 -6.65 -11.33
N LEU A 499 -9.18 -7.38 -12.32
CA LEU A 499 -7.92 -7.03 -12.97
C LEU A 499 -7.96 -5.63 -13.61
N HIS A 500 -9.07 -5.24 -14.24
CA HIS A 500 -9.21 -3.90 -14.81
C HIS A 500 -9.24 -2.81 -13.72
N GLN A 501 -9.92 -3.06 -12.59
CA GLN A 501 -9.98 -2.11 -11.48
C GLN A 501 -8.59 -1.86 -10.88
N TRP A 502 -7.88 -2.92 -10.51
CA TRP A 502 -6.51 -2.82 -9.99
C TRP A 502 -5.58 -2.12 -10.98
N SER A 503 -5.68 -2.49 -12.26
CA SER A 503 -4.87 -1.88 -13.31
C SER A 503 -5.11 -0.38 -13.45
N PHE A 504 -6.38 0.04 -13.53
CA PHE A 504 -6.74 1.44 -13.71
C PHE A 504 -6.38 2.29 -12.48
N GLN A 505 -6.66 1.80 -11.28
CA GLN A 505 -6.36 2.49 -10.02
C GLN A 505 -4.86 2.74 -9.85
N TYR A 506 -4.01 1.74 -10.08
CA TYR A 506 -2.57 1.90 -9.92
C TYR A 506 -1.91 2.64 -11.09
N ASP A 507 -2.51 2.59 -12.29
CA ASP A 507 -2.11 3.45 -13.40
C ASP A 507 -2.43 4.93 -13.11
N LEU A 508 -3.58 5.22 -12.47
CA LEU A 508 -3.96 6.57 -12.02
C LEU A 508 -2.99 7.10 -10.95
N ILE A 509 -2.68 6.29 -9.93
CA ILE A 509 -1.71 6.65 -8.88
C ILE A 509 -0.34 6.94 -9.51
N ALA A 510 0.11 6.07 -10.43
CA ALA A 510 1.42 6.21 -11.05
C ALA A 510 1.55 7.45 -11.91
N ILE A 511 0.54 7.76 -12.74
CA ILE A 511 0.57 8.95 -13.58
C ILE A 511 0.47 10.24 -12.77
N ASP A 512 -0.37 10.26 -11.72
CA ASP A 512 -0.49 11.45 -10.86
C ASP A 512 0.81 11.75 -10.10
N ARG A 513 1.45 10.72 -9.54
CA ARG A 513 2.75 10.88 -8.86
C ARG A 513 3.87 11.27 -9.81
N TYR A 514 3.77 10.88 -11.08
CA TYR A 514 4.74 11.27 -12.11
C TYR A 514 4.55 12.71 -12.58
N LEU A 515 3.30 13.14 -12.84
CA LEU A 515 3.01 14.47 -13.40
C LEU A 515 2.90 15.56 -12.34
N ALA A 516 2.53 15.22 -11.10
CA ALA A 516 2.35 16.19 -10.01
C ALA A 516 3.12 15.78 -8.73
N PRO A 517 4.45 15.56 -8.77
CA PRO A 517 5.21 15.08 -7.62
C PRO A 517 5.17 16.05 -6.42
N ASP A 518 5.28 17.36 -6.67
CA ASP A 518 5.45 18.37 -5.61
C ASP A 518 4.15 19.03 -5.15
N MET A 519 3.08 18.94 -5.96
CA MET A 519 1.79 19.59 -5.68
C MET A 519 1.23 19.22 -4.30
N TRP A 520 1.45 17.97 -3.90
CA TRP A 520 0.87 17.40 -2.69
C TRP A 520 1.87 17.34 -1.52
N SER A 521 3.05 17.93 -1.68
CA SER A 521 4.10 17.94 -0.65
C SER A 521 3.65 18.53 0.69
N ARG A 522 2.82 19.58 0.65
CA ARG A 522 2.28 20.28 1.83
C ARG A 522 1.02 19.64 2.42
N GLY A 523 0.39 18.70 1.71
CA GLY A 523 -0.83 18.03 2.16
C GLY A 523 -1.09 16.71 1.45
N PRO A 524 -0.28 15.66 1.68
CA PRO A 524 -0.42 14.36 0.99
C PRO A 524 -1.80 13.74 1.15
N SER A 525 -2.46 14.00 2.29
CA SER A 525 -3.81 13.49 2.59
C SER A 525 -4.89 14.04 1.66
N ALA A 526 -4.69 15.18 1.00
CA ALA A 526 -5.64 15.72 0.02
C ALA A 526 -5.66 14.87 -1.26
N ARG A 527 -4.49 14.44 -1.74
CA ARG A 527 -4.36 13.52 -2.88
C ARG A 527 -5.15 12.23 -2.65
N TYR A 528 -4.95 11.58 -1.49
CA TYR A 528 -5.64 10.34 -1.18
C TYR A 528 -7.15 10.51 -1.08
N ARG A 529 -7.64 11.62 -0.54
CA ARG A 529 -9.09 11.90 -0.50
C ARG A 529 -9.69 12.01 -1.89
N LEU A 530 -8.99 12.60 -2.85
CA LEU A 530 -9.44 12.64 -4.24
C LEU A 530 -9.45 11.25 -4.86
N ILE A 531 -8.37 10.47 -4.67
CA ILE A 531 -8.29 9.09 -5.18
C ILE A 531 -9.39 8.22 -4.56
N GLU A 532 -9.61 8.30 -3.24
CA GLU A 532 -10.71 7.62 -2.54
C GLU A 532 -12.06 7.97 -3.17
N ALA A 533 -12.34 9.26 -3.39
CA ALA A 533 -13.60 9.72 -3.97
C ALA A 533 -13.81 9.23 -5.41
N ILE A 534 -12.76 9.12 -6.22
CA ILE A 534 -12.82 8.56 -7.59
C ILE A 534 -13.32 7.11 -7.56
N PHE A 535 -12.96 6.35 -6.52
CA PHE A 535 -13.30 4.93 -6.34
C PHE A 535 -14.42 4.69 -5.31
N GLY A 536 -15.35 5.64 -5.13
CA GLY A 536 -16.54 5.44 -4.30
C GLY A 536 -16.30 5.56 -2.80
N GLY A 537 -15.23 6.23 -2.39
CA GLY A 537 -15.00 6.70 -1.03
C GLY A 537 -14.59 5.62 -0.03
N ASN A 538 -14.26 4.39 -0.44
CA ASN A 538 -13.87 3.30 0.46
C ASN A 538 -12.39 3.36 0.88
N ASP A 539 -11.49 3.26 -0.08
CA ASP A 539 -10.03 3.42 0.05
C ASP A 539 -9.44 3.67 -1.36
N GLY A 540 -8.42 4.51 -1.44
CA GLY A 540 -7.71 4.82 -2.68
C GLY A 540 -6.64 3.79 -3.05
N LEU A 541 -6.37 2.79 -2.19
CA LEU A 541 -5.35 1.76 -2.42
C LEU A 541 -5.89 0.33 -2.55
N THR A 542 -7.19 0.11 -2.30
CA THR A 542 -7.81 -1.23 -2.31
C THR A 542 -9.05 -1.27 -3.19
N VAL A 543 -9.30 -2.40 -3.83
CA VAL A 543 -10.52 -2.65 -4.62
C VAL A 543 -11.51 -3.46 -3.78
N PRO A 544 -12.68 -2.91 -3.40
CA PRO A 544 -13.69 -3.67 -2.69
C PRO A 544 -14.34 -4.73 -3.59
N ARG A 545 -15.02 -5.69 -2.96
CA ARG A 545 -15.76 -6.74 -3.68
C ARG A 545 -16.83 -6.12 -4.61
N PRO A 546 -17.04 -6.67 -5.82
CA PRO A 546 -18.01 -6.18 -6.80
C PRO A 546 -19.46 -6.48 -6.42
N ASP A 547 -20.01 -5.83 -5.39
CA ASP A 547 -21.43 -6.02 -5.04
C ASP A 547 -22.33 -5.00 -5.76
N VAL A 548 -21.83 -3.78 -6.02
CA VAL A 548 -22.55 -2.69 -6.69
C VAL A 548 -21.56 -1.84 -7.48
N ASP A 549 -22.02 -1.19 -8.55
CA ASP A 549 -21.22 -0.17 -9.24
C ASP A 549 -20.96 1.03 -8.32
N PHE A 550 -19.70 1.48 -8.27
CA PHE A 550 -19.24 2.57 -7.40
C PHE A 550 -18.31 3.54 -8.15
N GLY A 551 -18.08 4.71 -7.57
CA GLY A 551 -17.19 5.74 -8.11
C GLY A 551 -17.56 6.16 -9.53
N LEU A 552 -16.60 6.09 -10.47
CA LEU A 552 -16.79 6.43 -11.88
C LEU A 552 -17.87 5.60 -12.60
N ALA A 553 -18.16 4.39 -12.12
CA ALA A 553 -19.19 3.52 -12.69
C ALA A 553 -20.54 3.63 -11.96
N SER A 554 -20.62 4.40 -10.87
CA SER A 554 -21.80 4.41 -9.98
C SER A 554 -23.09 4.76 -10.72
N ILE A 555 -24.15 4.05 -10.36
CA ILE A 555 -25.52 4.34 -10.81
C ILE A 555 -26.02 5.64 -10.17
N ASN A 556 -25.55 5.98 -8.97
CA ASN A 556 -25.94 7.19 -8.25
C ASN A 556 -25.28 8.43 -8.90
N PRO A 557 -26.07 9.36 -9.48
CA PRO A 557 -25.51 10.54 -10.15
C PRO A 557 -24.68 11.44 -9.22
N ALA A 558 -25.03 11.52 -7.92
CA ALA A 558 -24.30 12.37 -6.97
C ALA A 558 -22.90 11.80 -6.65
N GLU A 559 -22.81 10.48 -6.46
CA GLU A 559 -21.54 9.79 -6.26
C GLU A 559 -20.68 9.89 -7.53
N ARG A 560 -21.28 9.61 -8.70
CA ARG A 560 -20.58 9.69 -9.98
C ARG A 560 -20.05 11.10 -10.25
N LYS A 561 -20.87 12.14 -10.02
CA LYS A 561 -20.42 13.53 -10.10
C LYS A 561 -19.23 13.80 -9.18
N THR A 562 -19.29 13.34 -7.94
CA THR A 562 -18.18 13.49 -6.97
C THR A 562 -16.91 12.81 -7.47
N ALA A 563 -17.01 11.61 -8.05
CA ALA A 563 -15.88 10.88 -8.62
C ALA A 563 -15.24 11.62 -9.81
N TYR A 564 -16.06 12.13 -10.75
CA TYR A 564 -15.57 12.89 -11.90
C TYR A 564 -14.97 14.24 -11.51
N SER A 565 -15.59 15.00 -10.60
CA SER A 565 -15.02 16.24 -10.08
C SER A 565 -13.70 15.97 -9.32
N SER A 566 -13.61 14.85 -8.60
CA SER A 566 -12.37 14.46 -7.91
C SER A 566 -11.26 14.07 -8.89
N LEU A 567 -11.59 13.36 -9.97
CA LEU A 567 -10.65 13.07 -11.06
C LEU A 567 -10.18 14.35 -11.75
N PHE A 568 -11.09 15.27 -12.04
CA PHE A 568 -10.73 16.57 -12.62
C PHE A 568 -9.78 17.36 -11.70
N ASN A 569 -10.11 17.48 -10.42
CA ASN A 569 -9.28 18.16 -9.42
C ASN A 569 -7.90 17.51 -9.26
N LEU A 570 -7.81 16.18 -9.36
CA LEU A 570 -6.53 15.47 -9.36
C LEU A 570 -5.71 15.85 -10.60
N MET A 571 -6.35 15.90 -11.78
CA MET A 571 -5.70 16.24 -13.04
C MET A 571 -5.27 17.70 -13.14
N GLN A 572 -5.83 18.64 -12.36
CA GLN A 572 -5.43 20.05 -12.42
C GLN A 572 -3.92 20.27 -12.16
N GLY A 573 -3.26 19.33 -11.48
CA GLY A 573 -1.81 19.35 -11.29
C GLY A 573 -0.97 18.78 -12.41
N TRP A 574 -1.60 18.21 -13.44
CA TRP A 574 -0.91 17.63 -14.57
C TRP A 574 -0.72 18.76 -15.57
N GLU A 575 0.51 19.26 -15.76
CA GLU A 575 0.87 20.42 -16.58
C GLU A 575 0.44 20.30 -18.07
N ASP A 576 -0.86 20.36 -18.36
CA ASP A 576 -1.43 20.33 -19.69
C ASP A 576 -2.46 21.47 -19.84
N ASN A 577 -2.11 22.45 -20.66
CA ASN A 577 -2.92 23.66 -20.93
C ASN A 577 -4.35 23.36 -21.40
N SER A 578 -4.59 22.14 -21.88
CA SER A 578 -5.88 21.70 -22.36
C SER A 578 -6.90 21.36 -21.28
N LEU A 579 -6.50 21.36 -20.00
CA LEU A 579 -7.41 21.21 -18.87
C LEU A 579 -8.18 22.51 -18.54
N ALA A 580 -7.67 23.67 -18.97
CA ALA A 580 -8.24 24.97 -18.64
C ALA A 580 -9.60 25.26 -19.31
N SER A 581 -9.95 24.52 -20.37
CA SER A 581 -11.18 24.71 -21.14
C SER A 581 -12.24 23.64 -20.88
N ILE A 582 -12.02 22.77 -19.89
CA ILE A 582 -12.90 21.63 -19.60
C ILE A 582 -13.97 22.04 -18.61
N ASP A 583 -15.22 21.66 -18.91
CA ASP A 583 -16.30 21.69 -17.92
C ASP A 583 -16.18 20.47 -17.00
N ASP A 584 -15.97 20.71 -15.70
CA ASP A 584 -15.81 19.67 -14.68
C ASP A 584 -17.12 18.91 -14.40
N SER A 585 -18.24 19.43 -14.88
CA SER A 585 -19.56 18.80 -14.82
C SER A 585 -19.82 17.87 -16.01
N ASP A 586 -19.00 17.93 -17.07
CA ASP A 586 -19.11 17.06 -18.24
C ASP A 586 -18.19 15.83 -18.09
N GLU A 587 -18.81 14.70 -17.71
CA GLU A 587 -18.14 13.41 -17.52
C GLU A 587 -17.32 12.97 -18.75
N LEU A 588 -17.78 13.30 -19.97
CA LEU A 588 -17.10 12.91 -21.21
C LEU A 588 -15.85 13.74 -21.44
N GLN A 589 -15.89 15.05 -21.18
CA GLN A 589 -14.71 15.90 -21.35
C GLN A 589 -13.60 15.52 -20.37
N VAL A 590 -13.96 15.23 -19.10
CA VAL A 590 -13.01 14.77 -18.08
C VAL A 590 -12.38 13.43 -18.50
N ALA A 591 -13.18 12.47 -18.97
CA ALA A 591 -12.67 11.17 -19.45
C ALA A 591 -11.77 11.32 -20.70
N CYS A 592 -12.14 12.17 -21.66
CA CYS A 592 -11.34 12.47 -22.85
C CYS A 592 -9.97 13.05 -22.48
N ALA A 593 -9.96 14.00 -21.53
CA ALA A 593 -8.73 14.61 -21.06
C ALA A 593 -7.80 13.60 -20.39
N TYR A 594 -8.32 12.76 -19.50
CA TYR A 594 -7.56 11.67 -18.90
C TYR A 594 -6.97 10.75 -19.98
N CYS A 595 -7.79 10.22 -20.88
CA CYS A 595 -7.36 9.27 -21.90
C CYS A 595 -6.26 9.84 -22.80
N ARG A 596 -6.36 11.12 -23.17
CA ARG A 596 -5.35 11.82 -23.96
C ARG A 596 -4.05 12.06 -23.18
N ILE A 597 -4.13 12.61 -21.96
CA ILE A 597 -2.93 12.88 -21.14
C ILE A 597 -2.21 11.55 -20.83
N PHE A 598 -2.97 10.53 -20.45
CA PHE A 598 -2.44 9.20 -20.20
C PHE A 598 -1.72 8.63 -21.43
N SER A 599 -2.38 8.62 -22.58
CA SER A 599 -1.82 8.04 -23.80
C SER A 599 -0.58 8.78 -24.30
N LYS A 600 -0.56 10.11 -24.18
CA LYS A 600 0.59 10.97 -24.50
C LYS A 600 1.78 10.68 -23.60
N THR A 601 1.55 10.58 -22.28
CA THR A 601 2.58 10.42 -21.25
C THR A 601 3.11 8.99 -21.16
N MET A 602 2.21 8.01 -21.09
CA MET A 602 2.56 6.59 -20.91
C MET A 602 2.91 5.90 -22.22
N GLY A 603 2.56 6.49 -23.36
CA GLY A 603 2.82 5.94 -24.69
C GLY A 603 2.06 4.64 -25.00
N ARG A 604 1.03 4.33 -24.23
CA ARG A 604 0.15 3.16 -24.35
C ARG A 604 -1.30 3.58 -24.02
N PRO A 605 -2.30 2.82 -24.49
CA PRO A 605 -3.69 3.11 -24.13
C PRO A 605 -3.93 2.87 -22.63
N PRO A 606 -4.81 3.65 -21.98
CA PRO A 606 -5.25 3.38 -20.62
C PRO A 606 -6.05 2.08 -20.56
N ILE A 607 -5.97 1.39 -19.43
CA ILE A 607 -6.92 0.31 -19.10
C ILE A 607 -8.18 0.99 -18.59
N LEU A 608 -9.34 0.67 -19.17
CA LEU A 608 -10.57 1.42 -18.93
C LEU A 608 -11.33 0.90 -17.71
N PRO A 609 -12.03 1.78 -16.96
CA PRO A 609 -12.90 1.36 -15.87
C PRO A 609 -14.09 0.55 -16.39
N LYS A 610 -14.47 -0.46 -15.61
CA LYS A 610 -15.48 -1.47 -15.99
C LYS A 610 -16.69 -1.44 -15.07
N ILE A 611 -17.85 -1.74 -15.63
CA ILE A 611 -19.11 -1.95 -14.89
C ILE A 611 -19.04 -3.32 -14.21
N VAL A 612 -19.56 -3.40 -12.98
CA VAL A 612 -19.66 -4.65 -12.23
C VAL A 612 -20.49 -5.66 -13.02
N PRO A 613 -19.97 -6.86 -13.33
CA PRO A 613 -20.75 -7.91 -13.98
C PRO A 613 -21.96 -8.30 -13.14
N LYS A 614 -23.16 -8.30 -13.72
CA LYS A 614 -24.41 -8.71 -13.05
C LYS A 614 -25.00 -9.92 -13.77
N GLY A 615 -25.45 -10.91 -12.99
CA GLY A 615 -26.19 -12.04 -13.53
C GLY A 615 -27.64 -11.67 -13.83
N HIS A 616 -28.19 -12.19 -14.94
CA HIS A 616 -29.53 -11.84 -15.43
C HIS A 616 -30.70 -12.18 -14.47
N ASN A 617 -30.47 -12.93 -13.39
CA ASN A 617 -31.51 -13.40 -12.47
C ASN A 617 -31.36 -12.95 -11.01
N PHE A 618 -30.40 -12.08 -10.66
CA PHE A 618 -30.22 -11.66 -9.25
C PHE A 618 -29.91 -10.17 -9.15
N GLN A 619 -30.76 -9.43 -8.42
CA GLN A 619 -30.38 -8.14 -7.84
C GLN A 619 -29.40 -8.44 -6.69
N GLY A 620 -28.11 -8.50 -7.00
CA GLY A 620 -27.03 -8.81 -6.06
C GLY A 620 -26.20 -10.04 -6.47
N THR A 621 -24.93 -10.05 -6.08
CA THR A 621 -23.98 -11.14 -6.34
C THR A 621 -24.52 -12.49 -5.83
N PHE A 622 -24.37 -13.53 -6.66
CA PHE A 622 -24.79 -14.90 -6.34
C PHE A 622 -24.10 -15.39 -5.04
N PRO A 623 -24.80 -16.17 -4.19
CA PRO A 623 -24.13 -17.00 -3.22
C PRO A 623 -23.54 -18.18 -4.01
N TYR A 624 -22.24 -18.15 -4.29
CA TYR A 624 -21.54 -19.41 -4.56
C TYR A 624 -21.81 -20.30 -3.34
N ARG A 625 -22.68 -21.32 -3.51
CA ARG A 625 -23.13 -22.17 -2.40
C ARG A 625 -21.88 -22.64 -1.66
N ARG A 626 -21.80 -22.34 -0.36
CA ARG A 626 -20.93 -23.09 0.56
C ARG A 626 -21.30 -24.55 0.37
N SER A 627 -20.40 -25.34 -0.20
CA SER A 627 -20.48 -26.79 -0.11
C SER A 627 -20.02 -27.23 1.27
#